data_AF-A0A524C9U1-F1
#
_entry.id   AF-A0A524C9U1-F1
#
_cell.length_a   1.000
_cell.length_b   1.000
_cell.length_c   1.000
_cell.angle_alpha   90.00
_cell.angle_beta   90.00
_cell.angle_gamma   90.00
#
_symmetry.space_group_name_H-M   'P 1'
#
loop_
_entity.id
_entity.type
_entity.pdbx_description
1 polymer ?
#
loop_
_entity_poly.entity_id
_entity_poly.type
_entity_poly.pdbx_seq_one_letter_code
_entity_poly.pdbx_strand_id
1 'polypeptide(L)'
;MSDNVEYSPEEILNLWQSKYLEFHCCECFKSLKSHEIREIEEILKTRQCSYCGSPIELHNFIKRNDYLKVHEIKKIWLNLKANLFCDSLCRKKFFRDTRMKLKSSGKIFHINNKE
;
A
#
# COMPACT_ATOMS: atom_id res chain seq x y z
N MET A 1 -1.68 14.69 -35.11
CA MET A 1 -0.43 15.37 -35.49
C MET A 1 0.53 15.09 -34.36
N SER A 2 1.63 14.37 -34.64
CA SER A 2 2.69 14.14 -33.65
C SER A 2 3.52 15.41 -33.64
N ASP A 3 3.41 16.20 -32.57
CA ASP A 3 4.27 17.36 -32.38
C ASP A 3 5.69 16.85 -32.12
N ASN A 4 6.45 16.68 -33.20
CA ASN A 4 7.90 16.47 -33.13
C ASN A 4 8.52 17.80 -32.69
N VAL A 5 8.40 18.11 -31.40
CA VAL A 5 9.17 19.17 -30.76
C VAL A 5 10.61 18.66 -30.72
N GLU A 6 11.41 19.11 -31.67
CA GLU A 6 12.86 18.91 -31.63
C GLU A 6 13.43 19.79 -30.53
N TYR A 7 13.60 19.21 -29.34
CA TYR A 7 14.31 19.86 -28.26
C TYR A 7 15.80 19.93 -28.59
N SER A 8 16.39 21.10 -28.44
CA SER A 8 17.85 21.25 -28.48
C SER A 8 18.51 20.48 -27.34
N PRO A 9 19.78 20.06 -27.48
CA PRO A 9 20.53 19.41 -26.40
C PRO A 9 20.51 20.20 -25.09
N GLU A 10 20.55 21.54 -25.15
CA GLU A 10 20.48 22.44 -24.01
C GLU A 10 19.10 22.41 -23.33
N GLU A 11 18.02 22.38 -24.10
CA GLU A 11 16.65 22.26 -23.58
C GLU A 11 16.41 20.89 -22.93
N ILE A 12 16.94 19.82 -23.51
CA ILE A 12 16.91 18.48 -22.91
C ILE A 12 17.68 18.49 -21.58
N LEU A 13 18.88 19.07 -21.54
CA LEU A 13 19.67 19.15 -20.30
C LEU A 13 18.94 19.96 -19.21
N ASN A 14 18.33 21.08 -19.56
CA ASN A 14 17.55 21.90 -18.62
C ASN A 14 16.30 21.17 -18.12
N LEU A 15 15.63 20.39 -18.97
CA LEU A 15 14.52 19.52 -18.56
C LEU A 15 15.01 18.46 -17.57
N TRP A 16 16.13 17.79 -17.84
CA TRP A 16 16.73 16.77 -16.97
C TRP A 16 17.20 17.31 -15.61
N GLN A 17 17.57 18.58 -15.56
CA GLN A 17 17.97 19.27 -14.31
C GLN A 17 16.80 19.97 -13.62
N SER A 18 15.62 19.98 -14.23
CA SER A 18 14.44 20.62 -13.65
C SER A 18 13.93 19.81 -12.46
N LYS A 19 13.40 20.52 -11.46
CA LYS A 19 12.73 19.92 -10.29
C LYS A 19 11.51 19.05 -10.67
N TYR A 20 11.01 19.18 -11.90
CA TYR A 20 9.88 18.42 -12.43
C TYR A 20 10.30 17.05 -12.98
N LEU A 21 11.55 16.92 -13.42
CA LEU A 21 12.19 15.70 -13.88
C LEU A 21 13.33 15.38 -12.93
N GLU A 22 13.00 15.26 -11.64
CA GLU A 22 13.91 14.72 -10.63
C GLU A 22 14.17 13.26 -10.99
N PHE A 23 15.16 13.02 -11.87
CA PHE A 23 15.68 11.70 -12.18
C PHE A 23 16.40 11.19 -10.93
N HIS A 24 15.63 10.71 -9.96
CA HIS A 24 16.22 9.89 -8.93
C HIS A 24 16.73 8.63 -9.65
N CYS A 25 18.04 8.39 -9.53
CA CYS A 25 18.63 7.13 -9.94
C CYS A 25 17.84 5.97 -9.30
N CYS A 26 17.81 4.78 -9.91
CA CYS A 26 17.07 3.63 -9.32
C CYS A 26 17.44 3.39 -7.84
N GLU A 27 18.70 3.59 -7.47
CA GLU A 27 19.17 3.51 -6.08
C GLU A 27 18.63 4.63 -5.19
N CYS A 28 18.52 5.84 -5.73
CA CYS A 28 17.96 7.01 -5.09
C CYS A 28 16.46 6.78 -4.78
N PHE A 29 15.69 6.24 -5.74
CA PHE A 29 14.30 5.85 -5.52
C PHE A 29 14.13 4.71 -4.51
N LYS A 30 15.00 3.69 -4.56
CA LYS A 30 15.00 2.62 -3.55
C LYS A 30 15.29 3.17 -2.15
N SER A 31 16.23 4.12 -2.04
CA SER A 31 16.58 4.78 -0.78
C SER A 31 15.41 5.61 -0.25
N LEU A 32 14.78 6.44 -1.08
CA LEU A 32 13.58 7.20 -0.74
C LEU A 32 12.46 6.28 -0.24
N LYS A 33 12.15 5.21 -0.99
CA LYS A 33 11.15 4.22 -0.59
C LYS A 33 11.49 3.59 0.77
N SER A 34 12.76 3.28 1.01
CA SER A 34 13.22 2.68 2.27
C SER A 34 13.12 3.66 3.44
N HIS A 35 13.40 4.95 3.21
CA HIS A 35 13.25 6.01 4.20
C HIS A 35 11.78 6.18 4.60
N GLU A 36 10.87 6.30 3.63
CA GLU A 36 9.44 6.43 3.91
C GLU A 36 8.88 5.22 4.67
N ILE A 37 9.33 4.00 4.35
CA ILE A 37 8.94 2.81 5.12
C ILE A 37 9.49 2.84 6.54
N ARG A 38 10.74 3.31 6.74
CA ARG A 38 11.34 3.44 8.07
C ARG A 38 10.56 4.41 8.95
N GLU A 39 10.13 5.55 8.41
CA GLU A 39 9.27 6.50 9.14
C GLU A 39 7.97 5.84 9.63
N ILE A 40 7.36 4.98 8.81
CA ILE A 40 6.15 4.23 9.21
C ILE A 40 6.49 3.21 10.31
N GLU A 41 7.63 2.51 10.18
CA GLU A 41 8.10 1.52 11.14
C GLU A 41 8.39 2.13 12.52
N GLU A 42 8.97 3.33 12.56
CA GLU A 42 9.25 4.09 13.79
C GLU A 42 7.97 4.47 14.54
N ILE A 43 6.89 4.78 13.82
CA ILE A 43 5.58 5.09 14.42
C ILE A 43 4.91 3.81 14.95
N LEU A 44 4.89 2.74 14.13
CA LEU A 44 4.20 1.51 14.48
C LEU A 44 4.89 0.30 13.85
N LYS A 45 5.75 -0.35 14.62
CA LYS A 45 6.56 -1.47 14.14
C LYS A 45 5.74 -2.74 13.86
N THR A 46 4.80 -3.05 14.74
CA THR A 46 4.01 -4.29 14.68
C THR A 46 2.52 -4.02 14.85
N ARG A 47 1.70 -4.83 14.21
CA ARG A 47 0.25 -4.87 14.39
C ARG A 47 -0.22 -6.31 14.59
N GLN A 48 -1.43 -6.51 15.10
CA GLN A 48 -2.00 -7.84 15.26
C GLN A 48 -2.92 -8.19 14.10
N CYS A 49 -2.95 -9.47 13.74
CA CYS A 49 -3.93 -9.98 12.81
C CYS A 49 -5.34 -9.89 13.42
N SER A 50 -6.27 -9.27 12.68
CA SER A 50 -7.67 -9.12 13.09
C SER A 50 -8.44 -10.43 13.23
N TYR A 51 -7.89 -11.56 12.78
CA TYR A 51 -8.50 -12.88 12.93
C TYR A 51 -7.85 -13.72 14.03
N CYS A 52 -6.55 -14.01 13.92
CA CYS A 52 -5.85 -14.93 14.83
C CYS A 52 -5.05 -14.23 15.94
N GLY A 53 -4.97 -12.90 15.93
CA GLY A 53 -4.20 -12.13 16.92
C GLY A 53 -2.68 -12.21 16.75
N SER A 54 -2.17 -13.04 15.84
CA SER A 54 -0.72 -13.17 15.61
C SER A 54 -0.09 -11.83 15.21
N PRO A 55 1.14 -11.53 15.68
CA PRO A 55 1.84 -10.32 15.31
C PRO A 55 2.17 -10.31 13.80
N ILE A 56 2.06 -9.15 13.20
CA ILE A 56 2.38 -8.82 11.82
C ILE A 56 3.41 -7.70 11.89
N GLU A 57 4.57 -7.94 11.31
CA GLU A 57 5.60 -6.92 11.10
C GLU A 57 5.33 -6.14 9.82
N LEU A 58 5.67 -4.85 9.80
CA LEU A 58 5.46 -3.98 8.65
C LEU A 58 6.11 -4.57 7.38
N HIS A 59 7.34 -5.04 7.45
CA HIS A 59 8.06 -5.64 6.32
C HIS A 59 7.31 -6.84 5.72
N ASN A 60 6.79 -7.73 6.57
CA ASN A 60 6.01 -8.89 6.14
C ASN A 60 4.67 -8.49 5.51
N PHE A 61 4.05 -7.42 6.02
CA PHE A 61 2.84 -6.86 5.44
C PHE A 61 3.09 -6.25 4.05
N ILE A 62 4.17 -5.47 3.90
CA ILE A 62 4.56 -4.85 2.61
C ILE A 62 4.85 -5.93 1.58
N LYS A 63 5.63 -6.96 1.94
CA LYS A 63 5.98 -8.06 1.02
C LYS A 63 4.74 -8.77 0.46
N ARG A 64 3.66 -8.85 1.25
CA ARG A 64 2.40 -9.49 0.84
C ARG A 64 1.43 -8.55 0.14
N ASN A 65 1.68 -7.25 0.22
CA ASN A 65 0.91 -6.21 -0.44
C ASN A 65 1.85 -5.34 -1.28
N ASP A 66 2.71 -6.00 -2.06
CA ASP A 66 3.73 -5.39 -2.91
C ASP A 66 3.13 -4.53 -4.03
N TYR A 67 1.87 -4.79 -4.37
CA TYR A 67 1.04 -3.98 -5.27
C TYR A 67 0.65 -2.60 -4.71
N LEU A 68 0.79 -2.36 -3.40
CA LEU A 68 0.46 -1.07 -2.78
C LEU A 68 1.62 -0.08 -2.86
N LYS A 69 1.28 1.19 -3.11
CA LYS A 69 2.24 2.31 -2.99
C LYS A 69 2.50 2.61 -1.52
N VAL A 70 3.65 3.22 -1.21
CA VAL A 70 4.06 3.51 0.19
C VAL A 70 3.03 4.37 0.94
N HIS A 71 2.44 5.38 0.28
CA HIS A 71 1.41 6.21 0.91
C HIS A 71 0.12 5.42 1.21
N GLU A 72 -0.20 4.38 0.45
CA GLU A 72 -1.35 3.49 0.72
C GLU A 72 -1.04 2.57 1.89
N ILE A 73 0.18 2.01 1.94
CA ILE A 73 0.70 1.26 3.08
C ILE A 73 0.59 2.13 4.35
N LYS A 74 1.08 3.39 4.31
CA LYS A 74 1.00 4.33 5.43
C LYS A 74 -0.44 4.52 5.92
N LYS A 75 -1.37 4.80 5.00
CA LYS A 75 -2.79 5.00 5.31
C LYS A 75 -3.42 3.78 5.96
N ILE A 76 -3.15 2.58 5.46
CA ILE A 76 -3.73 1.34 5.96
C ILE A 76 -3.08 0.91 7.28
N TRP A 77 -1.75 0.96 7.34
CA TRP A 77 -0.96 0.49 8.47
C TRP A 77 -1.17 1.35 9.70
N LEU A 78 -1.13 2.68 9.57
CA LEU A 78 -1.32 3.60 10.70
C LEU A 78 -2.80 3.79 11.09
N ASN A 79 -3.74 3.32 10.27
CA ASN A 79 -5.15 3.30 10.65
C ASN A 79 -5.45 2.11 11.58
N LEU A 80 -5.54 2.37 12.88
CA LEU A 80 -5.82 1.35 13.90
C LEU A 80 -7.19 0.67 13.73
N LYS A 81 -8.14 1.29 13.02
CA LYS A 81 -9.46 0.70 12.70
C LYS A 81 -9.41 -0.22 11.48
N ALA A 82 -8.34 -0.20 10.69
CA ALA A 82 -8.20 -1.06 9.54
C ALA A 82 -7.97 -2.51 9.98
N ASN A 83 -8.70 -3.45 9.38
CA ASN A 83 -8.50 -4.87 9.59
C ASN A 83 -7.28 -5.36 8.80
N LEU A 84 -6.30 -5.95 9.49
CA LEU A 84 -5.09 -6.49 8.89
C LEU A 84 -5.00 -8.00 9.11
N PHE A 85 -4.43 -8.71 8.15
CA PHE A 85 -4.41 -10.17 8.18
C PHE A 85 -3.00 -10.71 7.97
N CYS A 86 -2.64 -11.73 8.75
CA CYS A 86 -1.36 -12.41 8.62
C CYS A 86 -1.31 -13.35 7.42
N ASP A 87 -2.40 -13.60 6.71
CA ASP A 87 -2.43 -14.29 5.42
C ASP A 87 -3.83 -14.16 4.78
N SER A 88 -3.95 -14.67 3.55
CA SER A 88 -5.21 -14.72 2.82
C SER A 88 -6.24 -15.65 3.46
N LEU A 89 -5.81 -16.66 4.23
CA LEU A 89 -6.70 -17.61 4.91
C LEU A 89 -7.43 -16.93 6.08
N CYS A 90 -6.70 -16.19 6.92
CA CYS A 90 -7.23 -15.38 8.00
C CYS A 90 -8.19 -14.31 7.48
N ARG A 91 -7.83 -13.65 6.36
CA ARG A 91 -8.74 -12.72 5.67
C ARG A 91 -10.05 -13.41 5.27
N LYS A 92 -9.97 -14.55 4.58
CA LYS A 92 -11.15 -15.31 4.13
C LYS A 92 -12.01 -15.78 5.31
N LYS A 93 -11.39 -16.33 6.37
CA LYS A 93 -12.09 -16.78 7.58
C LYS A 93 -12.79 -15.63 8.29
N PHE A 94 -12.10 -14.50 8.48
CA PHE A 94 -12.69 -13.30 9.08
C PHE A 94 -13.96 -12.87 8.35
N PHE A 95 -13.89 -12.67 7.02
CA PHE A 95 -15.06 -12.23 6.26
C PHE A 95 -16.19 -13.27 6.20
N ARG A 96 -15.85 -14.56 6.20
CA ARG A 96 -16.85 -15.64 6.29
C ARG A 96 -17.59 -15.57 7.63
N ASP A 97 -16.86 -15.45 8.72
CA ASP A 97 -17.42 -15.45 10.07
C ASP A 97 -18.22 -14.16 10.33
N THR A 98 -17.74 -13.00 9.86
CA THR A 98 -18.50 -11.74 9.90
C THR A 98 -19.80 -11.85 9.10
N ARG A 99 -19.76 -12.45 7.91
CA ARG A 99 -20.97 -12.67 7.08
C ARG A 99 -21.97 -13.60 7.77
N MET A 100 -21.50 -14.66 8.43
CA MET A 100 -22.36 -15.56 9.21
C MET A 100 -23.01 -14.84 10.39
N LYS A 101 -22.23 -14.04 11.14
CA LYS A 101 -22.74 -13.23 12.26
C LYS A 101 -23.82 -12.26 11.79
N LEU A 102 -23.60 -11.55 10.68
CA LEU A 102 -24.59 -10.62 10.11
C LEU A 102 -25.89 -11.31 9.67
N LYS A 103 -25.79 -12.52 9.09
CA LYS A 103 -26.96 -13.35 8.75
C LYS A 103 -27.74 -13.77 10.00
N SER A 104 -27.06 -14.20 11.06
CA SER A 104 -27.72 -14.54 12.34
C SER A 104 -28.32 -13.32 13.04
N SER A 105 -27.81 -12.11 12.78
CA SER A 105 -28.33 -10.85 13.33
C SER A 105 -29.41 -10.19 12.47
N GLY A 106 -29.89 -10.85 11.40
CA GLY A 106 -30.98 -10.35 10.55
C GLY A 106 -30.64 -9.16 9.65
N LYS A 107 -29.36 -8.73 9.56
CA LYS A 107 -28.91 -7.63 8.70
C LYS A 107 -28.31 -8.19 7.40
N ILE A 108 -29.13 -8.34 6.37
CA ILE A 108 -28.70 -8.77 5.03
C ILE A 108 -28.31 -7.53 4.22
N PHE A 109 -27.03 -7.38 3.89
CA PHE A 109 -26.59 -6.48 2.82
C PHE A 109 -26.17 -7.31 1.60
N HIS A 110 -26.78 -7.04 0.45
CA HIS A 110 -26.29 -7.50 -0.84
C HIS A 110 -25.00 -6.75 -1.19
N ILE A 111 -23.86 -7.42 -1.03
CA ILE A 111 -22.59 -6.92 -1.56
C ILE A 111 -22.48 -7.43 -3.00
N ASN A 112 -22.78 -6.57 -3.96
CA ASN A 112 -22.50 -6.80 -5.37
C ASN A 112 -20.97 -6.76 -5.57
N ASN A 113 -20.36 -7.94 -5.72
CA ASN A 113 -19.04 -8.04 -6.33
C ASN A 113 -19.23 -7.88 -7.84
N LYS A 114 -18.80 -6.76 -8.42
CA LYS A 114 -18.48 -6.70 -9.84
C LYS A 114 -17.00 -7.03 -10.01
N GLU A 115 -16.77 -7.92 -10.96
CA GLU A 115 -15.50 -8.53 -11.38
C GLU A 115 -14.45 -7.51 -11.84
#